data_AF-A0A6M0SU80-F1
#
_entry.id   AF-A0A6M0SU80-F1
#
_cell.length_a   1.000
_cell.length_b   1.000
_cell.length_c   1.000
_cell.angle_alpha   90.00
_cell.angle_beta   90.00
_cell.angle_gamma   90.00
#
_symmetry.space_group_name_H-M   'P 1'
#
loop_
_entity.id
_entity.type
_entity.pdbx_description
1 polymer ?
#
loop_
_entity_poly.entity_id
_entity_poly.type
_entity_poly.pdbx_seq_one_letter_code
_entity_poly.pdbx_strand_id
1 'polypeptide(L)'
;MSLKYDEFKNMHIGNKTIFIDDFFNKIDIESINQRELKKFLRNTFENESNPYIKKKTLDIICSLTFAQKLNTHFTLDLLLDIDDTYNPFIIATTIKYLSLFYDGTSDNDIIETIEQFKDHYNIEVVSEAYYRLGILKFHNLIQEDEDPSSFLKYLFEAEELFSYSKNITENRSDAEFYVLLIRFLSAFVQSDLDKSNSLFNNLTHNLWIRNLYHLDTSLLDIDFKLYNILNNLYKINQKLSDVDGWLNFEISVKQILLYHYDIMNQQILNNKVYRDYLETIKNNIKTYLMYPYYAKSFSRQAIRIDNLLNQLSEDESDLRLFLDELKSILAKNSDKKKEPGNEYDIIKLVDKFKKIFPKEDVKCLYDNIKELDNPNNSLEVCSLIEKYAKKTYKNTNEIITGHPTGEEIFKDIQGRLQKSLIDYPPEKLNIFLQLLEHIIMYAYDIITSPKSKYLFLYSNRCGGSGLAASERDLQDSIYEYLNKTRLSSFINYEKTNFSNGGRVDFEYKCNDYTFPVEIKKTSSKITDEAIKTKYLGQIQTYIHPYNQLGMFIILDLNEQPEGVPDIKTQFKIFTIDSLCKNSENKFQDYIIVVTIPGNRLLPSGYCNYG
;
A
#
# COMPACT_ATOMS: atom_id res chain seq x y z
N MET A 1 -5.76 8.81 54.33
CA MET A 1 -4.34 9.04 54.02
C MET A 1 -4.27 10.20 53.02
N SER A 2 -3.54 11.29 53.27
CA SER A 2 -3.52 12.42 52.31
C SER A 2 -2.48 12.17 51.23
N LEU A 3 -2.91 12.02 49.98
CA LEU A 3 -2.02 11.79 48.85
C LEU A 3 -1.45 13.13 48.35
N LYS A 4 -0.22 13.46 48.75
CA LYS A 4 0.41 14.76 48.44
C LYS A 4 1.60 14.60 47.50
N TYR A 5 1.59 15.37 46.41
CA TYR A 5 2.68 15.37 45.44
C TYR A 5 4.01 15.83 46.05
N ASP A 6 3.99 16.77 47.01
CA ASP A 6 5.23 17.26 47.66
C ASP A 6 5.99 16.15 48.40
N GLU A 7 5.26 15.20 49.00
CA GLU A 7 5.87 14.04 49.67
C GLU A 7 6.45 13.07 48.65
N PHE A 8 5.73 12.82 47.56
CA PHE A 8 6.19 11.97 46.45
C PHE A 8 7.42 12.56 45.75
N LYS A 9 7.42 13.86 45.45
CA LYS A 9 8.49 14.58 44.74
C LYS A 9 9.84 14.42 45.43
N ASN A 10 9.85 14.40 46.76
CA ASN A 10 11.05 14.31 47.58
C ASN A 10 11.59 12.88 47.74
N MET A 11 10.88 11.86 47.24
CA MET A 11 11.36 10.48 47.28
C MET A 11 12.52 10.26 46.31
N HIS A 12 13.45 9.38 46.68
CA HIS A 12 14.46 8.89 45.75
C HIS A 12 13.82 8.19 44.55
N ILE A 13 14.43 8.28 43.35
CA ILE A 13 13.84 7.80 42.10
C ILE A 13 13.37 6.34 42.16
N GLY A 14 14.16 5.45 42.77
CA GLY A 14 13.78 4.05 42.95
C GLY A 14 12.50 3.87 43.77
N ASN A 15 12.31 4.68 44.82
CA ASN A 15 11.10 4.63 45.65
C ASN A 15 9.89 5.19 44.91
N LYS A 16 10.07 6.23 44.08
CA LYS A 16 9.01 6.74 43.20
C LYS A 16 8.51 5.66 42.22
N THR A 17 9.44 4.94 41.60
CA THR A 17 9.13 3.84 40.68
C THR A 17 8.33 2.73 41.38
N ILE A 18 8.81 2.24 42.52
CA ILE A 18 8.12 1.20 43.31
C ILE A 18 6.76 1.69 43.81
N PHE A 19 6.63 2.98 44.16
CA PHE A 19 5.35 3.55 44.56
C PHE A 19 4.32 3.51 43.43
N ILE A 20 4.72 3.92 42.22
CA ILE A 20 3.85 3.97 41.04
C ILE A 20 3.52 2.56 40.53
N ASP A 21 4.48 1.63 40.53
CA ASP A 21 4.22 0.25 40.11
C ASP A 21 3.27 -0.48 41.07
N ASP A 22 3.34 -0.20 42.37
CA ASP A 22 2.44 -0.75 43.40
C ASP A 22 1.24 0.15 43.73
N PHE A 23 0.89 1.12 42.86
CA PHE A 23 -0.07 2.18 43.19
C PHE A 23 -1.40 1.63 43.75
N PHE A 24 -1.98 0.64 43.07
CA PHE A 24 -3.26 0.01 43.45
C PHE A 24 -3.18 -0.79 44.77
N ASN A 25 -2.00 -1.25 45.17
CA ASN A 25 -1.80 -1.99 46.42
C ASN A 25 -1.52 -1.06 47.61
N LYS A 26 -0.88 0.09 47.35
CA LYS A 26 -0.48 1.06 48.38
C LYS A 26 -1.56 2.07 48.71
N ILE A 27 -2.49 2.28 47.79
CA ILE A 27 -3.51 3.30 47.88
C ILE A 27 -4.88 2.67 47.90
N ASP A 28 -5.62 2.91 48.98
CA ASP A 28 -7.04 2.60 49.05
C ASP A 28 -7.84 3.64 48.25
N ILE A 29 -8.08 3.33 46.99
CA ILE A 29 -8.78 4.19 46.01
C ILE A 29 -10.22 4.48 46.45
N GLU A 30 -10.87 3.58 47.19
CA GLU A 30 -12.25 3.79 47.65
C GLU A 30 -12.35 4.84 48.75
N SER A 31 -11.27 4.99 49.54
CA SER A 31 -11.23 5.92 50.68
C SER A 31 -10.75 7.34 50.33
N ILE A 32 -10.11 7.53 49.17
CA ILE A 32 -9.47 8.80 48.80
C ILE A 32 -10.44 9.76 48.12
N ASN A 33 -10.33 11.04 48.47
CA ASN A 33 -11.06 12.11 47.80
C ASN A 33 -10.62 12.22 46.33
N GLN A 34 -11.58 12.12 45.40
CA GLN A 34 -11.34 12.21 43.96
C GLN A 34 -10.59 13.47 43.52
N ARG A 35 -10.81 14.62 44.19
CA ARG A 35 -10.11 15.88 43.89
C ARG A 35 -8.62 15.80 44.26
N GLU A 36 -8.32 15.19 45.41
CA GLU A 36 -6.93 14.97 45.85
C GLU A 36 -6.22 14.00 44.91
N LEU A 37 -6.90 12.91 44.52
CA LEU A 37 -6.39 11.93 43.56
C LEU A 37 -6.07 12.56 42.20
N LYS A 38 -7.01 13.31 41.61
CA LYS A 38 -6.81 14.03 40.34
C LYS A 38 -5.62 14.99 40.42
N LYS A 39 -5.54 15.78 41.50
CA LYS A 39 -4.45 16.73 41.70
C LYS A 39 -3.10 16.03 41.81
N PHE A 40 -3.03 14.93 42.55
CA PHE A 40 -1.80 14.14 42.66
C PHE A 40 -1.35 13.59 41.31
N LEU A 41 -2.26 12.93 40.57
CA LEU A 41 -1.96 12.29 39.29
C LEU A 41 -1.55 13.30 38.22
N ARG A 42 -2.29 14.41 38.08
CA ARG A 42 -1.93 15.50 37.14
C ARG A 42 -0.56 16.10 37.48
N ASN A 43 -0.34 16.44 38.75
CA ASN A 43 0.96 16.97 39.18
C ASN A 43 2.11 16.00 38.92
N THR A 44 1.88 14.70 39.12
CA THR A 44 2.90 13.66 38.89
C THR A 44 3.23 13.55 37.41
N PHE A 45 2.22 13.59 36.54
CA PHE A 45 2.41 13.54 35.09
C PHE A 45 3.11 14.78 34.53
N GLU A 46 2.69 15.98 34.95
CA GLU A 46 3.22 17.24 34.41
C GLU A 46 4.65 17.51 34.90
N ASN A 47 4.93 17.29 36.19
CA ASN A 47 6.15 17.81 36.83
C ASN A 47 7.31 16.80 36.95
N GLU A 48 7.07 15.49 36.84
CA GLU A 48 8.17 14.51 36.91
C GLU A 48 9.00 14.51 35.63
N SER A 49 10.32 14.36 35.71
CA SER A 49 11.17 14.33 34.50
C SER A 49 11.32 12.93 33.90
N ASN A 50 11.05 11.87 34.68
CA ASN A 50 11.27 10.50 34.26
C ASN A 50 10.13 10.00 33.34
N PRO A 51 10.41 9.62 32.08
CA PRO A 51 9.36 9.19 31.14
C PRO A 51 8.60 7.93 31.58
N TYR A 52 9.26 6.99 32.28
CA TYR A 52 8.61 5.77 32.78
C TYR A 52 7.55 6.12 33.82
N ILE A 53 7.87 7.01 34.77
CA ILE A 53 6.93 7.46 35.80
C ILE A 53 5.74 8.18 35.15
N LYS A 54 5.99 9.07 34.19
CA LYS A 54 4.90 9.73 33.43
C LYS A 54 3.99 8.71 32.75
N LYS A 55 4.58 7.77 32.01
CA LYS A 55 3.82 6.73 31.30
C LYS A 55 2.99 5.86 32.24
N LYS A 56 3.56 5.40 33.35
CA LYS A 56 2.82 4.61 34.34
C LYS A 56 1.72 5.42 35.03
N THR A 57 1.96 6.71 35.27
CA THR A 57 0.92 7.62 35.78
C THR A 57 -0.23 7.74 34.78
N LEU A 58 0.04 7.83 33.48
CA LEU A 58 -0.99 7.77 32.43
C LEU A 58 -1.77 6.45 32.47
N ASP A 59 -1.08 5.30 32.56
CA ASP A 59 -1.73 3.98 32.67
C ASP A 59 -2.70 3.93 33.87
N ILE A 60 -2.27 4.47 35.02
CA ILE A 60 -3.09 4.55 36.24
C ILE A 60 -4.31 5.45 36.01
N ILE A 61 -4.11 6.65 35.45
CA ILE A 61 -5.21 7.58 35.13
C ILE A 61 -6.24 6.88 34.25
N CYS A 62 -5.81 6.25 33.15
CA CYS A 62 -6.71 5.60 32.20
C CYS A 62 -7.44 4.41 32.85
N SER A 63 -6.73 3.59 33.64
CA SER A 63 -7.32 2.46 34.36
C SER A 63 -8.40 2.90 35.35
N LEU A 64 -8.15 3.99 36.10
CA LEU A 64 -9.12 4.57 37.03
C LEU A 64 -10.33 5.16 36.30
N THR A 65 -10.15 5.70 35.09
CA THR A 65 -11.25 6.19 34.24
C THR A 65 -12.10 5.04 33.72
N PHE A 66 -11.50 3.95 33.23
CA PHE A 66 -12.25 2.75 32.85
C PHE A 66 -13.00 2.12 34.02
N ALA A 67 -12.44 2.19 35.23
CA ALA A 67 -13.09 1.80 36.48
C ALA A 67 -14.12 2.83 37.00
N GLN A 68 -14.41 3.89 36.25
CA GLN A 68 -15.35 4.97 36.58
C GLN A 68 -15.01 5.73 37.87
N LYS A 69 -13.75 5.68 38.32
CA LYS A 69 -13.25 6.45 39.48
C LYS A 69 -12.78 7.84 39.09
N LEU A 70 -12.41 8.05 37.83
CA LEU A 70 -12.10 9.35 37.24
C LEU A 70 -13.10 9.68 36.11
N ASN A 71 -13.24 10.96 35.81
CA ASN A 71 -14.08 11.43 34.70
C ASN A 71 -13.30 11.33 33.39
N THR A 72 -13.90 10.76 32.34
CA THR A 72 -13.39 10.72 30.97
C THR A 72 -12.87 12.07 30.48
N HIS A 73 -13.60 13.17 30.71
CA HIS A 73 -13.18 14.52 30.30
C HIS A 73 -11.84 14.93 30.91
N PHE A 74 -11.58 14.60 32.18
CA PHE A 74 -10.28 14.89 32.81
C PHE A 74 -9.14 14.10 32.16
N THR A 75 -9.41 12.86 31.74
CA THR A 75 -8.41 12.02 31.09
C THR A 75 -8.16 12.45 29.65
N LEU A 76 -9.21 12.73 28.89
CA LEU A 76 -9.10 13.21 27.51
C LEU A 76 -8.38 14.55 27.42
N ASP A 77 -8.72 15.51 28.29
CA ASP A 77 -8.02 16.80 28.41
C ASP A 77 -6.50 16.60 28.53
N LEU A 78 -6.07 15.68 29.40
CA LEU A 78 -4.65 15.38 29.59
C LEU A 78 -4.00 14.60 28.43
N LEU A 79 -4.76 13.74 27.74
CA LEU A 79 -4.24 12.97 26.60
C LEU A 79 -4.13 13.82 25.33
N LEU A 80 -5.09 14.72 25.09
CA LEU A 80 -5.11 15.61 23.93
C LEU A 80 -4.09 16.74 24.03
N ASP A 81 -3.68 17.13 25.24
CA ASP A 81 -2.61 18.11 25.48
C ASP A 81 -1.19 17.59 25.14
N ILE A 82 -1.02 16.30 24.85
CA ILE A 82 0.29 15.70 24.58
C ILE A 82 0.66 15.92 23.11
N ASP A 83 1.79 16.59 22.88
CA ASP A 83 2.33 16.92 21.56
C ASP A 83 3.63 16.17 21.21
N ASP A 84 4.18 16.47 20.02
CA ASP A 84 5.42 15.88 19.47
C ASP A 84 6.69 16.13 20.31
N THR A 85 6.63 17.00 21.33
CA THR A 85 7.79 17.29 22.19
C THR A 85 7.98 16.24 23.29
N TYR A 86 6.96 15.43 23.55
CA TYR A 86 7.00 14.39 24.57
C TYR A 86 7.86 13.19 24.14
N ASN A 87 8.26 12.38 25.12
CA ASN A 87 9.02 11.17 24.83
C ASN A 87 8.16 10.21 23.96
N PRO A 88 8.71 9.58 22.90
CA PRO A 88 7.98 8.68 22.01
C PRO A 88 7.18 7.57 22.72
N PHE A 89 7.69 7.05 23.84
CA PHE A 89 6.99 6.02 24.62
C PHE A 89 5.71 6.53 25.28
N ILE A 90 5.67 7.82 25.65
CA ILE A 90 4.48 8.50 26.19
C ILE A 90 3.50 8.74 25.05
N ILE A 91 3.96 9.22 23.90
CA ILE A 91 3.12 9.48 22.73
C ILE A 91 2.45 8.18 22.25
N ALA A 92 3.19 7.09 22.09
CA ALA A 92 2.64 5.79 21.70
C ALA A 92 1.58 5.28 22.72
N THR A 93 1.83 5.48 24.02
CA THR A 93 0.85 5.13 25.08
C THR A 93 -0.41 6.01 24.99
N THR A 94 -0.24 7.28 24.65
CA THR A 94 -1.33 8.26 24.47
C THR A 94 -2.21 7.88 23.30
N ILE A 95 -1.62 7.62 22.14
CA ILE A 95 -2.32 7.14 20.93
C ILE A 95 -3.15 5.89 21.25
N LYS A 96 -2.57 4.92 21.97
CA LYS A 96 -3.30 3.74 22.42
C LYS A 96 -4.53 4.11 23.24
N TYR A 97 -4.41 4.94 24.28
CA TYR A 97 -5.55 5.24 25.15
C TYR A 97 -6.58 6.14 24.50
N LEU A 98 -6.16 7.12 23.68
CA LEU A 98 -7.06 7.93 22.86
C LEU A 98 -7.98 7.02 22.02
N SER A 99 -7.43 6.01 21.36
CA SER A 99 -8.21 5.04 20.58
C SER A 99 -9.20 4.20 21.42
N LEU A 100 -8.89 3.95 22.70
CA LEU A 100 -9.76 3.17 23.60
C LEU A 100 -10.87 4.02 24.23
N PHE A 101 -10.70 5.35 24.27
CA PHE A 101 -11.72 6.29 24.76
C PHE A 101 -12.63 6.82 23.65
N TYR A 102 -12.31 6.54 22.38
CA TYR A 102 -13.15 6.90 21.25
C TYR A 102 -14.51 6.19 21.33
N ASP A 103 -15.61 6.96 21.26
CA ASP A 103 -16.98 6.49 21.48
C ASP A 103 -17.83 6.37 20.20
N GLY A 104 -17.24 6.67 19.03
CA GLY A 104 -17.92 6.55 17.73
C GLY A 104 -18.81 7.73 17.33
N THR A 105 -19.07 8.70 18.21
CA THR A 105 -20.13 9.72 17.96
C THR A 105 -19.75 11.17 18.25
N SER A 106 -18.62 11.45 18.92
CA SER A 106 -18.38 12.77 19.50
C SER A 106 -17.09 13.50 19.10
N ASP A 107 -15.97 12.78 18.90
CA ASP A 107 -14.65 13.42 18.98
C ASP A 107 -13.84 13.28 17.68
N ASN A 108 -14.07 14.19 16.73
CA ASN A 108 -13.14 14.39 15.59
C ASN A 108 -11.71 14.63 16.10
N ASP A 109 -11.58 15.33 17.22
CA ASP A 109 -10.30 15.67 17.86
C ASP A 109 -9.43 14.43 18.14
N ILE A 110 -10.01 13.30 18.57
CA ILE A 110 -9.23 12.07 18.84
C ILE A 110 -8.61 11.53 17.55
N ILE A 111 -9.39 11.44 16.47
CA ILE A 111 -8.90 10.93 15.18
C ILE A 111 -7.86 11.91 14.62
N GLU A 112 -8.17 13.21 14.64
CA GLU A 112 -7.27 14.27 14.15
C GLU A 112 -5.94 14.26 14.91
N THR A 113 -5.94 14.14 16.24
CA THR A 113 -4.72 14.03 17.04
C THR A 113 -3.93 12.76 16.68
N ILE A 114 -4.57 11.60 16.53
CA ILE A 114 -3.84 10.39 16.12
C ILE A 114 -3.29 10.53 14.69
N GLU A 115 -4.00 11.19 13.78
CA GLU A 115 -3.54 11.43 12.41
C GLU A 115 -2.30 12.33 12.35
N GLN A 116 -2.19 13.34 13.22
CA GLN A 116 -1.01 14.21 13.30
C GLN A 116 0.28 13.41 13.56
N PHE A 117 0.19 12.32 14.32
CA PHE A 117 1.34 11.48 14.63
C PHE A 117 1.78 10.52 13.50
N LYS A 118 1.07 10.48 12.36
CA LYS A 118 1.46 9.65 11.19
C LYS A 118 2.76 10.09 10.53
N ASP A 119 3.10 11.37 10.66
CA ASP A 119 4.31 11.96 10.08
C ASP A 119 5.40 12.24 11.14
N HIS A 120 5.24 11.66 12.33
CA HIS A 120 6.19 11.83 13.44
C HIS A 120 7.57 11.24 13.11
N TYR A 121 8.64 11.85 13.62
CA TYR A 121 10.02 11.43 13.32
C TYR A 121 10.38 10.03 13.88
N ASN A 122 9.67 9.58 14.91
CA ASN A 122 9.88 8.28 15.55
C ASN A 122 8.99 7.19 14.94
N ILE A 123 9.61 6.14 14.41
CA ILE A 123 8.92 5.04 13.72
C ILE A 123 7.94 4.25 14.59
N GLU A 124 8.17 4.14 15.91
CA GLU A 124 7.25 3.43 16.82
C GLU A 124 5.96 4.21 17.01
N VAL A 125 6.07 5.55 17.11
CA VAL A 125 4.91 6.45 17.19
C VAL A 125 4.08 6.38 15.92
N VAL A 126 4.75 6.49 14.77
CA VAL A 126 4.09 6.37 13.46
C VAL A 126 3.40 5.01 13.32
N SER A 127 4.11 3.93 13.65
CA SER A 127 3.59 2.58 13.55
C SER A 127 2.38 2.35 14.46
N GLU A 128 2.39 2.88 15.69
CA GLU A 128 1.25 2.82 16.61
C GLU A 128 0.07 3.70 16.14
N ALA A 129 0.33 4.88 15.57
CA ALA A 129 -0.70 5.73 14.98
C ALA A 129 -1.45 5.01 13.85
N TYR A 130 -0.72 4.45 12.88
CA TYR A 130 -1.31 3.66 11.80
C TYR A 130 -2.10 2.45 12.33
N TYR A 131 -1.55 1.73 13.31
CA TYR A 131 -2.24 0.59 13.91
C TYR A 131 -3.56 0.99 14.57
N ARG A 132 -3.55 2.03 15.40
CA ARG A 132 -4.77 2.49 16.11
C ARG A 132 -5.80 3.08 15.17
N LEU A 133 -5.40 3.83 14.15
CA LEU A 133 -6.31 4.27 13.10
C LEU A 133 -6.92 3.07 12.37
N GLY A 134 -6.14 2.03 12.10
CA GLY A 134 -6.63 0.76 11.54
C GLY A 134 -7.69 0.12 12.43
N ILE A 135 -7.43 0.04 13.75
CA ILE A 135 -8.41 -0.47 14.73
C ILE A 135 -9.67 0.40 14.74
N LEU A 136 -9.55 1.72 14.75
CA LEU A 136 -10.70 2.63 14.77
C LEU A 136 -11.55 2.51 13.49
N LYS A 137 -10.91 2.44 12.33
CA LYS A 137 -11.60 2.21 11.05
C LYS A 137 -12.29 0.85 11.00
N PHE A 138 -11.64 -0.17 11.53
CA PHE A 138 -12.21 -1.51 11.63
C PHE A 138 -13.30 -1.61 12.71
N HIS A 139 -13.23 -0.81 13.78
CA HIS A 139 -14.25 -0.71 14.83
C HIS A 139 -15.49 0.05 14.33
N ASN A 140 -15.27 1.13 13.58
CA ASN A 140 -16.31 1.95 12.95
C ASN A 140 -16.86 1.32 11.66
N LEU A 141 -16.82 0.00 11.55
CA LEU A 141 -17.25 -0.75 10.37
C LEU A 141 -18.75 -0.65 10.07
N ILE A 142 -19.52 0.22 10.75
CA ILE A 142 -20.78 0.89 10.34
C ILE A 142 -21.67 1.19 11.57
N GLN A 143 -22.25 2.40 11.65
CA GLN A 143 -23.42 2.73 12.50
C GLN A 143 -24.71 2.24 11.79
N GLU A 144 -25.75 1.83 12.52
CA GLU A 144 -26.94 1.05 12.06
C GLU A 144 -27.63 1.39 10.71
N ASP A 145 -27.27 2.49 10.03
CA ASP A 145 -27.89 3.02 8.79
C ASP A 145 -27.06 2.89 7.49
N GLU A 146 -25.85 2.32 7.48
CA GLU A 146 -24.99 2.36 6.28
C GLU A 146 -25.05 1.12 5.35
N ASP A 147 -24.71 1.37 4.08
CA ASP A 147 -24.79 0.43 2.96
C ASP A 147 -23.60 -0.56 2.88
N PRO A 148 -23.71 -1.65 2.08
CA PRO A 148 -22.62 -2.60 1.87
C PRO A 148 -21.33 -1.97 1.30
N SER A 149 -21.43 -0.81 0.65
CA SER A 149 -20.27 -0.08 0.12
C SER A 149 -19.39 0.49 1.24
N SER A 150 -20.01 0.92 2.33
CA SER A 150 -19.34 1.47 3.51
C SER A 150 -18.54 0.39 4.24
N PHE A 151 -19.11 -0.82 4.36
CA PHE A 151 -18.43 -1.98 4.95
C PHE A 151 -17.13 -2.30 4.21
N LEU A 152 -17.21 -2.37 2.88
CA LEU A 152 -16.05 -2.63 2.03
C LEU A 152 -15.03 -1.49 2.12
N LYS A 153 -15.48 -0.23 2.13
CA LYS A 153 -14.60 0.94 2.24
C LYS A 153 -13.76 0.88 3.50
N TYR A 154 -14.38 0.70 4.66
CA TYR A 154 -13.67 0.63 5.95
C TYR A 154 -12.75 -0.59 6.03
N LEU A 155 -13.15 -1.73 5.44
CA LEU A 155 -12.30 -2.92 5.38
C LEU A 155 -11.02 -2.67 4.57
N PHE A 156 -11.10 -1.99 3.43
CA PHE A 156 -9.92 -1.63 2.62
C PHE A 156 -9.04 -0.56 3.28
N GLU A 157 -9.64 0.49 3.84
CA GLU A 157 -8.91 1.53 4.57
C GLU A 157 -8.18 0.94 5.78
N ALA A 158 -8.82 0.04 6.52
CA ALA A 158 -8.19 -0.65 7.64
C ALA A 158 -7.03 -1.54 7.17
N GLU A 159 -7.18 -2.30 6.07
CA GLU A 159 -6.10 -3.13 5.53
C GLU A 159 -4.87 -2.28 5.17
N GLU A 160 -5.09 -1.13 4.54
CA GLU A 160 -4.02 -0.19 4.17
C GLU A 160 -3.28 0.32 5.41
N LEU A 161 -4.00 0.80 6.41
CA LEU A 161 -3.43 1.29 7.67
C LEU A 161 -2.64 0.20 8.42
N PHE A 162 -3.19 -1.01 8.55
CA PHE A 162 -2.46 -2.13 9.15
C PHE A 162 -1.24 -2.54 8.33
N SER A 163 -1.32 -2.49 7.01
CA SER A 163 -0.19 -2.78 6.13
C SER A 163 0.93 -1.76 6.28
N TYR A 164 0.60 -0.47 6.42
CA TYR A 164 1.59 0.56 6.75
C TYR A 164 2.25 0.30 8.09
N SER A 165 1.45 0.09 9.16
CA SER A 165 1.99 -0.23 10.49
C SER A 165 2.92 -1.45 10.48
N LYS A 166 2.50 -2.54 9.80
CA LYS A 166 3.30 -3.75 9.64
C LYS A 166 4.65 -3.50 8.95
N ASN A 167 4.68 -2.65 7.94
CA ASN A 167 5.86 -2.48 7.08
C ASN A 167 6.86 -1.45 7.61
N ILE A 168 6.44 -0.53 8.49
CA ILE A 168 7.29 0.55 9.01
C ILE A 168 8.23 0.06 10.12
N THR A 169 7.79 -0.88 10.95
CA THR A 169 8.55 -1.41 12.09
C THR A 169 8.60 -2.93 12.05
N GLU A 170 9.77 -3.50 12.34
CA GLU A 170 9.92 -4.95 12.52
C GLU A 170 9.07 -5.43 13.71
N ASN A 171 8.63 -6.69 13.69
CA ASN A 171 7.93 -7.35 14.81
C ASN A 171 6.50 -6.86 15.15
N ARG A 172 5.80 -6.16 14.25
CA ARG A 172 4.35 -5.87 14.36
C ARG A 172 3.45 -7.06 14.02
N SER A 173 3.62 -8.14 14.77
CA SER A 173 2.82 -9.36 14.64
C SER A 173 1.33 -9.12 14.87
N ASP A 174 0.98 -8.12 15.70
CA ASP A 174 -0.36 -7.62 15.92
C ASP A 174 -0.97 -6.98 14.67
N ALA A 175 -0.27 -6.07 13.99
CA ALA A 175 -0.74 -5.50 12.74
C ALA A 175 -0.86 -6.56 11.64
N GLU A 176 0.08 -7.50 11.57
CA GLU A 176 0.02 -8.63 10.64
C GLU A 176 -1.21 -9.51 10.85
N PHE A 177 -1.62 -9.76 12.10
CA PHE A 177 -2.85 -10.51 12.40
C PHE A 177 -4.07 -9.87 11.73
N TYR A 178 -4.23 -8.55 11.85
CA TYR A 178 -5.35 -7.83 11.25
C TYR A 178 -5.28 -7.77 9.71
N VAL A 179 -4.07 -7.66 9.12
CA VAL A 179 -3.90 -7.79 7.67
C VAL A 179 -4.35 -9.18 7.19
N LEU A 180 -3.92 -10.25 7.87
CA LEU A 180 -4.31 -11.62 7.52
C LEU A 180 -5.82 -11.83 7.68
N LEU A 181 -6.41 -11.26 8.74
CA LEU A 181 -7.85 -11.31 9.01
C LEU A 181 -8.64 -10.68 7.87
N ILE A 182 -8.30 -9.45 7.49
CA ILE A 182 -9.02 -8.72 6.44
C ILE A 182 -8.85 -9.42 5.09
N ARG A 183 -7.65 -9.90 4.77
CA ARG A 183 -7.40 -10.67 3.55
C ARG A 183 -8.17 -11.99 3.51
N PHE A 184 -8.34 -12.65 4.66
CA PHE A 184 -9.16 -13.85 4.75
C PHE A 184 -10.63 -13.53 4.47
N LEU A 185 -11.18 -12.46 5.06
CA LEU A 185 -12.56 -12.01 4.77
C LEU A 185 -12.74 -11.70 3.28
N SER A 186 -11.75 -11.05 2.65
CA SER A 186 -11.74 -10.80 1.21
C SER A 186 -11.68 -12.11 0.39
N ALA A 187 -10.87 -13.10 0.78
CA ALA A 187 -10.83 -14.41 0.12
C ALA A 187 -12.14 -15.19 0.25
N PHE A 188 -12.81 -15.08 1.41
CA PHE A 188 -14.15 -15.64 1.65
C PHE A 188 -15.19 -15.02 0.70
N VAL A 189 -15.19 -13.70 0.54
CA VAL A 189 -16.04 -12.98 -0.45
C VAL A 189 -15.78 -13.44 -1.87
N GLN A 190 -14.53 -13.77 -2.21
CA GLN A 190 -14.20 -14.26 -3.55
C GLN A 190 -14.61 -15.72 -3.81
N SER A 191 -15.00 -16.47 -2.77
CA SER A 191 -15.14 -17.93 -2.82
C SER A 191 -13.83 -18.65 -3.23
N ASP A 192 -12.67 -18.06 -2.92
CA ASP A 192 -11.37 -18.63 -3.27
C ASP A 192 -10.89 -19.53 -2.12
N LEU A 193 -11.17 -20.84 -2.25
CA LEU A 193 -10.87 -21.84 -1.22
C LEU A 193 -9.37 -21.99 -0.96
N ASP A 194 -8.55 -22.05 -2.01
CA ASP A 194 -7.11 -22.27 -1.87
C ASP A 194 -6.45 -21.09 -1.15
N LYS A 195 -6.83 -19.87 -1.55
CA LYS A 195 -6.35 -18.66 -0.88
C LYS A 195 -6.87 -18.55 0.55
N SER A 196 -8.14 -18.90 0.78
CA SER A 196 -8.72 -18.92 2.14
C SER A 196 -7.98 -19.90 3.05
N ASN A 197 -7.67 -21.11 2.56
CA ASN A 197 -6.91 -22.13 3.28
C ASN A 197 -5.51 -21.62 3.65
N SER A 198 -4.78 -21.05 2.68
CA SER A 198 -3.44 -20.49 2.92
C SER A 198 -3.45 -19.35 3.94
N LEU A 199 -4.38 -18.40 3.81
CA LEU A 199 -4.50 -17.26 4.71
C LEU A 199 -4.91 -17.69 6.12
N PHE A 200 -5.83 -18.65 6.26
CA PHE A 200 -6.25 -19.16 7.55
C PHE A 200 -5.11 -19.88 8.29
N ASN A 201 -4.29 -20.66 7.57
CA ASN A 201 -3.10 -21.29 8.14
C ASN A 201 -2.07 -20.26 8.63
N ASN A 202 -1.81 -19.22 7.82
CA ASN A 202 -0.90 -18.14 8.21
C ASN A 202 -1.42 -17.35 9.41
N LEU A 203 -2.73 -17.07 9.45
CA LEU A 203 -3.37 -16.38 10.58
C LEU A 203 -3.30 -17.22 11.86
N THR A 204 -3.54 -18.52 11.75
CA THR A 204 -3.39 -19.47 12.86
C THR A 204 -1.95 -19.44 13.37
N HIS A 205 -0.96 -19.58 12.48
CA HIS A 205 0.46 -19.55 12.85
C HIS A 205 0.87 -18.25 13.54
N ASN A 206 0.46 -17.09 13.00
CA ASN A 206 0.73 -15.78 13.61
C ASN A 206 0.13 -15.68 15.02
N LEU A 207 -1.13 -16.09 15.22
CA LEU A 207 -1.76 -16.06 16.55
C LEU A 207 -1.06 -16.99 17.54
N TRP A 208 -0.64 -18.19 17.10
CA TRP A 208 0.14 -19.12 17.92
C TRP A 208 1.48 -18.51 18.36
N ILE A 209 2.21 -17.90 17.44
CA ILE A 209 3.46 -17.19 17.76
C ILE A 209 3.21 -16.11 18.82
N ARG A 210 2.20 -15.26 18.61
CA ARG A 210 1.86 -14.20 19.56
C ARG A 210 1.54 -14.76 20.94
N ASN A 211 0.73 -15.82 21.00
CA ASN A 211 0.39 -16.47 22.26
C ASN A 211 1.62 -17.02 23.01
N LEU A 212 2.65 -17.49 22.31
CA LEU A 212 3.90 -17.96 22.95
C LEU A 212 4.72 -16.84 23.59
N TYR A 213 4.64 -15.61 23.07
CA TYR A 213 5.41 -14.46 23.54
C TYR A 213 4.67 -13.61 24.58
N HIS A 214 3.39 -13.88 24.85
CA HIS A 214 2.61 -13.20 25.88
C HIS A 214 2.59 -14.00 27.19
N LEU A 215 2.99 -13.36 28.30
CA LEU A 215 2.90 -13.94 29.65
C LEU A 215 1.47 -13.94 30.20
N ASP A 216 0.64 -13.00 29.75
CA ASP A 216 -0.77 -12.87 30.10
C ASP A 216 -1.62 -13.07 28.84
N THR A 217 -2.32 -14.20 28.77
CA THR A 217 -3.15 -14.57 27.62
C THR A 217 -4.42 -13.72 27.51
N SER A 218 -4.84 -13.04 28.60
CA SER A 218 -6.03 -12.16 28.58
C SER A 218 -5.86 -10.95 27.66
N LEU A 219 -4.61 -10.57 27.35
CA LEU A 219 -4.28 -9.49 26.41
C LEU A 219 -4.65 -9.83 24.96
N LEU A 220 -4.87 -11.12 24.65
CA LEU A 220 -5.25 -11.61 23.32
C LEU A 220 -6.72 -12.02 23.24
N ASP A 221 -7.53 -11.76 24.27
CA ASP A 221 -8.92 -12.23 24.34
C ASP A 221 -9.72 -11.87 23.08
N ILE A 222 -9.62 -10.61 22.63
CA ILE A 222 -10.32 -10.16 21.42
C ILE A 222 -9.83 -10.87 20.16
N ASP A 223 -8.51 -11.03 20.01
CA ASP A 223 -7.91 -11.68 18.86
C ASP A 223 -8.31 -13.16 18.78
N PHE A 224 -8.41 -13.85 19.93
CA PHE A 224 -8.93 -15.22 20.01
C PHE A 224 -10.43 -15.31 19.66
N LYS A 225 -11.24 -14.34 20.09
CA LYS A 225 -12.67 -14.31 19.71
C LYS A 225 -12.84 -14.07 18.21
N LEU A 226 -12.08 -13.14 17.63
CA LEU A 226 -12.05 -12.91 16.19
C LEU A 226 -11.57 -14.17 15.46
N TYR A 227 -10.52 -14.82 15.92
CA TYR A 227 -10.04 -16.10 15.37
C TYR A 227 -11.14 -17.16 15.34
N ASN A 228 -11.90 -17.33 16.43
CA ASN A 228 -12.99 -18.30 16.49
C ASN A 228 -14.09 -18.00 15.46
N ILE A 229 -14.41 -16.72 15.25
CA ILE A 229 -15.34 -16.29 14.20
C ILE A 229 -14.80 -16.72 12.83
N LEU A 230 -13.53 -16.41 12.52
CA LEU A 230 -12.92 -16.77 11.24
C LEU A 230 -12.83 -18.29 11.03
N ASN A 231 -12.54 -19.06 12.07
CA ASN A 231 -12.49 -20.52 12.03
C ASN A 231 -13.85 -21.12 11.66
N ASN A 232 -14.94 -20.57 12.18
CA ASN A 232 -16.28 -21.03 11.83
C ASN A 232 -16.70 -20.55 10.44
N LEU A 233 -16.32 -19.33 10.02
CA LEU A 233 -16.48 -18.89 8.62
C LEU A 233 -15.71 -19.79 7.64
N TYR A 234 -14.51 -20.19 8.01
CA TYR A 234 -13.67 -21.12 7.25
C TYR A 234 -14.38 -22.47 7.05
N LYS A 235 -14.91 -23.07 8.13
CA LYS A 235 -15.68 -24.31 8.06
C LYS A 235 -16.97 -24.15 7.24
N ILE A 236 -17.64 -23.01 7.34
CA ILE A 236 -18.81 -22.68 6.51
C ILE A 236 -18.42 -22.65 5.03
N ASN A 237 -17.33 -21.98 4.67
CA ASN A 237 -16.84 -21.87 3.29
C ASN A 237 -16.52 -23.27 2.70
N GLN A 238 -15.86 -24.14 3.47
CA GLN A 238 -15.57 -25.52 3.05
C GLN A 238 -16.82 -26.37 2.83
N LYS A 239 -17.89 -26.15 3.61
CA LYS A 239 -19.12 -26.95 3.51
C LYS A 239 -20.04 -26.45 2.40
N LEU A 240 -20.13 -25.13 2.23
CA LEU A 240 -21.01 -24.51 1.24
C LEU A 240 -20.42 -24.47 -0.18
N SER A 241 -19.19 -24.92 -0.39
CA SER A 241 -18.62 -25.02 -1.74
C SER A 241 -19.25 -26.12 -2.61
N ASP A 242 -19.88 -27.13 -2.00
CA ASP A 242 -20.54 -28.25 -2.70
C ASP A 242 -21.90 -28.60 -2.08
N VAL A 243 -22.81 -27.62 -2.04
CA VAL A 243 -24.16 -27.81 -1.49
C VAL A 243 -24.98 -28.81 -2.30
N ASP A 244 -24.80 -28.82 -3.62
CA ASP A 244 -25.52 -29.72 -4.53
C ASP A 244 -25.15 -31.19 -4.27
N GLY A 245 -23.91 -31.48 -3.86
CA GLY A 245 -23.42 -32.82 -3.51
C GLY A 245 -23.90 -33.36 -2.15
N TRP A 246 -24.69 -32.62 -1.37
CA TRP A 246 -25.13 -33.07 -0.05
C TRP A 246 -26.15 -34.21 -0.12
N LEU A 247 -25.71 -35.41 0.28
CA LEU A 247 -26.54 -36.61 0.40
C LEU A 247 -27.63 -36.48 1.48
N ASN A 248 -27.25 -36.01 2.68
CA ASN A 248 -28.19 -35.74 3.77
C ASN A 248 -28.26 -34.24 4.02
N PHE A 249 -29.31 -33.60 3.51
CA PHE A 249 -29.50 -32.16 3.60
C PHE A 249 -29.62 -31.67 5.06
N GLU A 250 -30.41 -32.38 5.87
CA GLU A 250 -30.68 -31.99 7.25
C GLU A 250 -29.42 -31.99 8.10
N ILE A 251 -28.60 -33.04 8.04
CA ILE A 251 -27.34 -33.12 8.80
C ILE A 251 -26.38 -32.01 8.39
N SER A 252 -26.25 -31.75 7.08
CA SER A 252 -25.37 -30.70 6.58
C SER A 252 -25.85 -29.31 7.02
N VAL A 253 -27.16 -29.04 6.97
CA VAL A 253 -27.72 -27.77 7.45
C VAL A 253 -27.54 -27.63 8.96
N LYS A 254 -27.76 -28.69 9.75
CA LYS A 254 -27.48 -28.71 11.20
C LYS A 254 -26.01 -28.39 11.49
N GLN A 255 -25.06 -28.82 10.66
CA GLN A 255 -23.65 -28.43 10.81
C GLN A 255 -23.42 -26.94 10.52
N ILE A 256 -24.03 -26.39 9.48
CA ILE A 256 -23.95 -24.95 9.19
C ILE A 256 -24.57 -24.13 10.34
N LEU A 257 -25.70 -24.59 10.88
CA LEU A 257 -26.37 -24.01 12.04
C LEU A 257 -25.44 -23.92 13.26
N LEU A 258 -24.74 -25.01 13.57
CA LEU A 258 -23.79 -25.05 14.69
C LEU A 258 -22.68 -23.99 14.50
N TYR A 259 -22.09 -23.92 13.30
CA TYR A 259 -21.05 -22.91 13.02
C TYR A 259 -21.60 -21.48 13.05
N HIS A 260 -22.85 -21.28 12.59
CA HIS A 260 -23.51 -19.98 12.67
C HIS A 260 -23.71 -19.54 14.12
N TYR A 261 -24.28 -20.39 14.97
CA TYR A 261 -24.48 -20.05 16.38
C TYR A 261 -23.16 -19.92 17.14
N ASP A 262 -22.14 -20.73 16.83
CA ASP A 262 -20.83 -20.57 17.45
C ASP A 262 -20.20 -19.20 17.14
N ILE A 263 -20.46 -18.62 15.95
CA ILE A 263 -20.08 -17.23 15.62
C ILE A 263 -20.88 -16.26 16.49
N MET A 264 -22.22 -16.38 16.48
CA MET A 264 -23.10 -15.43 17.16
C MET A 264 -22.95 -15.44 18.68
N ASN A 265 -22.57 -16.58 19.27
CA ASN A 265 -22.39 -16.76 20.71
C ASN A 265 -21.00 -16.32 21.23
N GLN A 266 -20.09 -15.86 20.36
CA GLN A 266 -18.83 -15.28 20.84
C GLN A 266 -19.11 -13.98 21.61
N GLN A 267 -18.58 -13.89 22.84
CA GLN A 267 -18.78 -12.75 23.74
C GLN A 267 -17.54 -12.48 24.59
N ILE A 268 -17.40 -11.23 25.04
CA ILE A 268 -16.37 -10.77 25.99
C ILE A 268 -17.06 -10.22 27.23
N LEU A 269 -16.78 -10.82 28.39
CA LEU A 269 -17.46 -10.49 29.65
C LEU A 269 -16.80 -9.34 30.41
N ASN A 270 -15.47 -9.26 30.39
CA ASN A 270 -14.73 -8.43 31.36
C ASN A 270 -14.37 -7.03 30.86
N ASN A 271 -14.63 -6.71 29.59
CA ASN A 271 -14.30 -5.42 29.00
C ASN A 271 -15.45 -4.94 28.11
N LYS A 272 -16.13 -3.85 28.51
CA LYS A 272 -17.28 -3.30 27.77
C LYS A 272 -16.89 -2.85 26.37
N VAL A 273 -15.77 -2.12 26.22
CA VAL A 273 -15.30 -1.61 24.93
C VAL A 273 -15.05 -2.76 23.94
N TYR A 274 -14.37 -3.82 24.38
CA TYR A 274 -14.13 -4.98 23.52
C TYR A 274 -15.39 -5.83 23.28
N ARG A 275 -16.34 -5.84 24.21
CA ARG A 275 -17.64 -6.48 24.00
C ARG A 275 -18.41 -5.79 22.89
N ASP A 276 -18.57 -4.47 22.99
CA ASP A 276 -19.32 -3.67 22.02
C ASP A 276 -18.65 -3.79 20.63
N TYR A 277 -17.31 -3.74 20.59
CA TYR A 277 -16.52 -4.00 19.38
C TYR A 277 -16.80 -5.37 18.72
N LEU A 278 -16.79 -6.45 19.53
CA LEU A 278 -17.02 -7.80 19.01
C LEU A 278 -18.45 -7.96 18.48
N GLU A 279 -19.44 -7.39 19.15
CA GLU A 279 -20.84 -7.39 18.70
C GLU A 279 -21.00 -6.70 17.33
N THR A 280 -20.42 -5.51 17.16
CA THR A 280 -20.44 -4.79 15.88
C THR A 280 -19.83 -5.62 14.75
N ILE A 281 -18.65 -6.21 14.96
CA ILE A 281 -18.00 -7.05 13.95
C ILE A 281 -18.85 -8.27 13.60
N LYS A 282 -19.41 -8.98 14.60
CA LYS A 282 -20.27 -10.14 14.36
C LYS A 282 -21.48 -9.78 13.51
N ASN A 283 -22.16 -8.69 13.85
CA ASN A 283 -23.36 -8.24 13.13
C ASN A 283 -23.04 -7.84 11.68
N ASN A 284 -21.90 -7.20 11.45
CA ASN A 284 -21.45 -6.82 10.12
C ASN A 284 -21.04 -8.03 9.27
N ILE A 285 -20.30 -8.98 9.84
CA ILE A 285 -19.98 -10.25 9.18
C ILE A 285 -21.26 -11.01 8.84
N LYS A 286 -22.22 -11.07 9.76
CA LYS A 286 -23.51 -11.74 9.54
C LYS A 286 -24.27 -11.10 8.37
N THR A 287 -24.42 -9.78 8.39
CA THR A 287 -25.26 -9.03 7.45
C THR A 287 -24.63 -8.90 6.06
N TYR A 288 -23.35 -8.56 5.97
CA TYR A 288 -22.69 -8.21 4.70
C TYR A 288 -21.88 -9.36 4.09
N LEU A 289 -21.54 -10.41 4.85
CA LEU A 289 -20.78 -11.55 4.34
C LEU A 289 -21.58 -12.86 4.36
N MET A 290 -22.08 -13.27 5.53
CA MET A 290 -22.72 -14.57 5.69
C MET A 290 -24.05 -14.64 4.95
N TYR A 291 -24.94 -13.67 5.13
CA TYR A 291 -26.25 -13.66 4.47
C TYR A 291 -26.17 -13.63 2.94
N PRO A 292 -25.37 -12.75 2.28
CA PRO A 292 -25.22 -12.79 0.83
C PRO A 292 -24.63 -14.12 0.35
N TYR A 293 -23.68 -14.69 1.10
CA TYR A 293 -23.10 -15.99 0.77
C TYR A 293 -24.11 -17.13 0.90
N TYR A 294 -24.92 -17.16 1.96
CA TYR A 294 -26.01 -18.12 2.13
C TYR A 294 -27.04 -17.99 1.01
N ALA A 295 -27.45 -16.76 0.68
CA ALA A 295 -28.40 -16.52 -0.41
C ALA A 295 -27.92 -17.14 -1.73
N LYS A 296 -26.63 -16.96 -2.05
CA LYS A 296 -26.01 -17.55 -3.22
C LYS A 296 -25.97 -19.07 -3.15
N SER A 297 -25.41 -19.63 -2.08
CA SER A 297 -25.17 -21.07 -1.95
C SER A 297 -26.45 -21.89 -1.82
N PHE A 298 -27.51 -21.33 -1.23
CA PHE A 298 -28.81 -21.98 -1.07
C PHE A 298 -29.86 -21.60 -2.13
N SER A 299 -29.51 -20.75 -3.10
CA SER A 299 -30.44 -20.28 -4.15
C SER A 299 -31.20 -21.41 -4.87
N ARG A 300 -30.54 -22.54 -5.12
CA ARG A 300 -31.13 -23.74 -5.77
C ARG A 300 -31.77 -24.72 -4.80
N GLN A 301 -31.62 -24.50 -3.49
CA GLN A 301 -32.07 -25.42 -2.44
C GLN A 301 -33.38 -24.97 -1.76
N ALA A 302 -34.02 -23.91 -2.24
CA ALA A 302 -35.24 -23.35 -1.63
C ALA A 302 -36.34 -24.42 -1.39
N ILE A 303 -36.57 -25.31 -2.36
CA ILE A 303 -37.54 -26.40 -2.24
C ILE A 303 -37.14 -27.40 -1.13
N ARG A 304 -35.85 -27.72 -1.00
CA ARG A 304 -35.36 -28.63 0.06
C ARG A 304 -35.50 -27.99 1.44
N ILE A 305 -35.27 -26.68 1.55
CA ILE A 305 -35.50 -25.90 2.77
C ILE A 305 -36.98 -25.96 3.17
N ASP A 306 -37.90 -25.72 2.23
CA ASP A 306 -39.34 -25.79 2.48
C ASP A 306 -39.79 -27.19 2.90
N ASN A 307 -39.30 -28.23 2.23
CA ASN A 307 -39.61 -29.61 2.58
C ASN A 307 -39.11 -29.97 3.98
N LEU A 308 -37.90 -29.53 4.34
CA LEU A 308 -37.36 -29.77 5.67
C LEU A 308 -38.17 -29.04 6.74
N LEU A 309 -38.50 -27.76 6.54
CA LEU A 309 -39.34 -26.97 7.44
C LEU A 309 -40.69 -27.64 7.74
N ASN A 310 -41.32 -28.27 6.75
CA ASN A 310 -42.59 -28.98 6.91
C ASN A 310 -42.47 -30.32 7.66
N GLN A 311 -41.26 -30.87 7.76
CA GLN A 311 -40.98 -32.16 8.41
C GLN A 311 -40.50 -32.01 9.86
N LEU A 312 -40.11 -30.80 10.28
CA LEU A 312 -39.58 -30.55 11.62
C LEU A 312 -40.67 -30.65 12.70
N SER A 313 -40.27 -31.22 13.84
CA SER A 313 -41.07 -31.27 15.06
C SER A 313 -40.97 -29.94 15.85
N GLU A 314 -41.90 -29.69 16.79
CA GLU A 314 -41.84 -28.49 17.64
C GLU A 314 -40.58 -28.41 18.52
N ASP A 315 -39.95 -29.57 18.81
CA ASP A 315 -38.73 -29.67 19.62
C ASP A 315 -37.48 -29.13 18.91
N GLU A 316 -37.50 -28.95 17.59
CA GLU A 316 -36.36 -28.47 16.77
C GLU A 316 -36.42 -26.95 16.51
N SER A 317 -36.74 -26.18 17.56
CA SER A 317 -36.98 -24.73 17.48
C SER A 317 -35.82 -23.94 16.85
N ASP A 318 -34.56 -24.22 17.22
CA ASP A 318 -33.39 -23.51 16.71
C ASP A 318 -33.14 -23.74 15.22
N LEU A 319 -33.34 -24.97 14.74
CA LEU A 319 -33.19 -25.31 13.32
C LEU A 319 -34.31 -24.67 12.50
N ARG A 320 -35.53 -24.68 13.04
CA ARG A 320 -36.68 -24.03 12.40
C ARG A 320 -36.45 -22.52 12.25
N LEU A 321 -36.01 -21.84 13.31
CA LEU A 321 -35.69 -20.42 13.29
C LEU A 321 -34.63 -20.08 12.22
N PHE A 322 -33.57 -20.87 12.13
CA PHE A 322 -32.52 -20.66 11.13
C PHE A 322 -32.99 -20.92 9.71
N LEU A 323 -33.79 -21.97 9.47
CA LEU A 323 -34.35 -22.24 8.15
C LEU A 323 -35.34 -21.15 7.72
N ASP A 324 -36.14 -20.62 8.63
CA ASP A 324 -37.01 -19.46 8.39
C ASP A 324 -36.20 -18.20 8.06
N GLU A 325 -35.07 -17.98 8.75
CA GLU A 325 -34.12 -16.91 8.45
C GLU A 325 -33.50 -17.07 7.05
N LEU A 326 -33.04 -18.27 6.70
CA LEU A 326 -32.53 -18.59 5.34
C LEU A 326 -33.61 -18.35 4.28
N LYS A 327 -34.85 -18.75 4.53
CA LYS A 327 -35.98 -18.52 3.62
C LYS A 327 -36.27 -17.03 3.43
N SER A 328 -36.22 -16.25 4.50
CA SER A 328 -36.36 -14.78 4.44
C SER A 328 -35.25 -14.14 3.59
N ILE A 329 -34.01 -14.57 3.77
CA ILE A 329 -32.85 -14.10 2.97
C ILE A 329 -33.02 -14.45 1.49
N LEU A 330 -33.51 -15.66 1.18
CA LEU A 330 -33.78 -16.08 -0.20
C LEU A 330 -34.94 -15.29 -0.82
N ALA A 331 -36.00 -15.00 -0.07
CA ALA A 331 -37.14 -14.22 -0.52
C ALA A 331 -36.75 -12.78 -0.88
N LYS A 332 -35.98 -12.10 -0.01
CA LYS A 332 -35.45 -10.75 -0.26
C LYS A 332 -34.63 -10.64 -1.55
N ASN A 333 -33.94 -11.71 -1.94
CA ASN A 333 -33.18 -11.77 -3.18
C ASN A 333 -34.04 -12.11 -4.42
N SER A 334 -35.22 -12.73 -4.22
CA SER A 334 -36.11 -13.14 -5.30
C SER A 334 -37.09 -12.04 -5.78
N ASP A 335 -37.44 -11.08 -4.91
CA ASP A 335 -38.31 -9.94 -5.25
C ASP A 335 -37.62 -8.90 -6.14
N LYS A 336 -36.29 -8.95 -6.23
CA LYS A 336 -35.45 -8.10 -7.09
C LYS A 336 -35.35 -8.61 -8.53
N LYS A 337 -36.44 -9.10 -9.13
CA LYS A 337 -36.50 -9.57 -10.54
C LYS A 337 -36.15 -8.51 -11.61
N LYS A 338 -35.78 -7.29 -11.22
CA LYS A 338 -35.38 -6.18 -12.09
C LYS A 338 -34.12 -5.43 -11.61
N GLU A 339 -33.44 -5.86 -10.55
CA GLU A 339 -32.17 -5.26 -10.14
C GLU A 339 -30.98 -6.15 -10.53
N PRO A 340 -29.82 -5.54 -10.79
CA PRO A 340 -28.76 -6.21 -11.51
C PRO A 340 -27.84 -7.00 -10.57
N GLY A 341 -27.94 -8.33 -10.64
CA GLY A 341 -27.10 -9.26 -9.87
C GLY A 341 -27.42 -9.39 -8.38
N ASN A 342 -27.08 -10.54 -7.82
CA ASN A 342 -27.15 -10.78 -6.37
C ASN A 342 -26.12 -9.86 -5.67
N GLU A 343 -26.49 -9.27 -4.52
CA GLU A 343 -25.63 -8.45 -3.65
C GLU A 343 -24.22 -9.06 -3.46
N TYR A 344 -24.14 -10.39 -3.34
CA TYR A 344 -22.86 -11.10 -3.25
C TYR A 344 -21.94 -10.88 -4.46
N ASP A 345 -22.49 -10.91 -5.67
CA ASP A 345 -21.70 -10.75 -6.90
C ASP A 345 -21.24 -9.29 -7.07
N ILE A 346 -22.04 -8.32 -6.61
CA ILE A 346 -21.66 -6.89 -6.55
C ILE A 346 -20.46 -6.72 -5.60
N ILE A 347 -20.58 -7.17 -4.35
CA ILE A 347 -19.50 -7.11 -3.34
C ILE A 347 -18.22 -7.77 -3.86
N LYS A 348 -18.35 -8.94 -4.51
CA LYS A 348 -17.22 -9.67 -5.10
C LYS A 348 -16.55 -8.90 -6.23
N LEU A 349 -17.29 -8.23 -7.09
CA LEU A 349 -16.72 -7.41 -8.17
C LEU A 349 -16.06 -6.15 -7.61
N VAL A 350 -16.67 -5.47 -6.63
CA VAL A 350 -16.07 -4.29 -5.99
C VAL A 350 -14.71 -4.65 -5.40
N ASP A 351 -14.59 -5.78 -4.70
CA ASP A 351 -13.32 -6.26 -4.16
C ASP A 351 -12.26 -6.54 -5.24
N LYS A 352 -12.66 -7.13 -6.38
CA LYS A 352 -11.76 -7.32 -7.52
C LYS A 352 -11.33 -5.99 -8.16
N PHE A 353 -12.27 -5.08 -8.38
CA PHE A 353 -11.99 -3.77 -8.98
C PHE A 353 -11.08 -2.95 -8.09
N LYS A 354 -11.29 -2.95 -6.76
CA LYS A 354 -10.43 -2.23 -5.83
C LYS A 354 -8.99 -2.76 -5.84
N LYS A 355 -8.78 -4.07 -6.01
CA LYS A 355 -7.44 -4.65 -6.19
C LYS A 355 -6.76 -4.22 -7.50
N ILE A 356 -7.51 -4.06 -8.57
CA ILE A 356 -6.99 -3.62 -9.89
C ILE A 356 -6.77 -2.10 -9.90
N PHE A 357 -7.66 -1.34 -9.25
CA PHE A 357 -7.66 0.12 -9.18
C PHE A 357 -7.64 0.61 -7.72
N PRO A 358 -6.51 0.48 -7.00
CA PRO A 358 -6.44 0.77 -5.56
C PRO A 358 -6.81 2.20 -5.17
N LYS A 359 -6.62 3.16 -6.07
CA LYS A 359 -6.87 4.58 -5.82
C LYS A 359 -8.33 5.01 -6.02
N GLU A 360 -9.17 4.13 -6.57
CA GLU A 360 -10.58 4.47 -6.84
C GLU A 360 -11.42 4.41 -5.57
N ASP A 361 -12.39 5.33 -5.48
CA ASP A 361 -13.33 5.38 -4.35
C ASP A 361 -14.28 4.18 -4.36
N VAL A 362 -14.44 3.54 -3.20
CA VAL A 362 -15.17 2.27 -3.06
C VAL A 362 -16.66 2.46 -3.29
N LYS A 363 -17.22 3.59 -2.85
CA LYS A 363 -18.63 3.91 -3.08
C LYS A 363 -18.90 4.11 -4.57
N CYS A 364 -18.03 4.85 -5.26
CA CYS A 364 -18.09 4.99 -6.71
C CYS A 364 -18.00 3.63 -7.43
N LEU A 365 -17.09 2.74 -7.02
CA LEU A 365 -17.02 1.38 -7.58
C LEU A 365 -18.34 0.62 -7.37
N TYR A 366 -18.87 0.64 -6.15
CA TYR A 366 -20.11 -0.04 -5.78
C TYR A 366 -21.31 0.46 -6.60
N ASP A 367 -21.51 1.78 -6.67
CA ASP A 367 -22.62 2.38 -7.42
C ASP A 367 -22.56 2.03 -8.90
N ASN A 368 -21.38 2.14 -9.52
CA ASN A 368 -21.21 1.79 -10.94
C ASN A 368 -21.41 0.30 -11.23
N ILE A 369 -21.04 -0.59 -10.29
CA ILE A 369 -21.24 -2.04 -10.45
C ILE A 369 -22.71 -2.41 -10.23
N LYS A 370 -23.38 -1.75 -9.29
CA LYS A 370 -24.81 -1.93 -9.01
C LYS A 370 -25.70 -1.50 -10.18
N GLU A 371 -25.24 -0.56 -11.01
CA GLU A 371 -25.93 -0.15 -12.25
C GLU A 371 -25.80 -1.15 -13.41
N LEU A 372 -24.95 -2.18 -13.31
CA LEU A 372 -24.71 -3.14 -14.41
C LEU A 372 -25.83 -4.16 -14.56
N ASP A 373 -26.69 -4.06 -15.57
CA ASP A 373 -27.80 -4.98 -15.88
C ASP A 373 -27.52 -6.47 -15.59
N ASN A 374 -26.32 -6.96 -15.88
CA ASN A 374 -25.86 -8.26 -15.38
C ASN A 374 -24.37 -8.23 -14.97
N PRO A 375 -24.06 -8.31 -13.67
CA PRO A 375 -22.67 -8.34 -13.18
C PRO A 375 -21.84 -9.55 -13.66
N ASN A 376 -22.49 -10.59 -14.20
CA ASN A 376 -21.80 -11.73 -14.82
C ASN A 376 -21.58 -11.56 -16.35
N ASN A 377 -22.04 -10.46 -16.94
CA ASN A 377 -21.81 -10.16 -18.36
C ASN A 377 -20.39 -9.63 -18.57
N SER A 378 -19.58 -10.40 -19.30
CA SER A 378 -18.18 -10.05 -19.58
C SER A 378 -18.01 -8.75 -20.35
N LEU A 379 -18.95 -8.38 -21.23
CA LEU A 379 -18.85 -7.15 -22.02
C LEU A 379 -19.04 -5.90 -21.17
N GLU A 380 -20.07 -5.90 -20.31
CA GLU A 380 -20.35 -4.80 -19.37
C GLU A 380 -19.20 -4.60 -18.38
N VAL A 381 -18.69 -5.70 -17.82
CA VAL A 381 -17.52 -5.68 -16.92
C VAL A 381 -16.28 -5.16 -17.66
N CYS A 382 -16.03 -5.60 -18.89
CA CYS A 382 -14.92 -5.09 -19.72
C CYS A 382 -15.05 -3.59 -20.01
N SER A 383 -16.25 -3.09 -20.31
CA SER A 383 -16.49 -1.66 -20.49
C SER A 383 -16.23 -0.86 -19.22
N LEU A 384 -16.57 -1.41 -18.05
CA LEU A 384 -16.27 -0.78 -16.77
C LEU A 384 -14.77 -0.79 -16.46
N ILE A 385 -14.06 -1.90 -16.76
CA ILE A 385 -12.59 -1.96 -16.69
C ILE A 385 -11.98 -0.91 -17.61
N GLU A 386 -12.48 -0.77 -18.85
CA GLU A 386 -11.99 0.23 -19.81
C GLU A 386 -12.19 1.66 -19.28
N LYS A 387 -13.34 1.96 -18.65
CA LYS A 387 -13.64 3.26 -18.02
C LYS A 387 -12.60 3.60 -16.94
N TYR A 388 -12.34 2.68 -16.00
CA TYR A 388 -11.39 2.91 -14.91
C TYR A 388 -9.93 2.85 -15.34
N ALA A 389 -9.60 1.99 -16.31
CA ALA A 389 -8.30 1.98 -16.94
C ALA A 389 -8.05 3.34 -17.60
N LYS A 390 -8.95 3.85 -18.45
CA LYS A 390 -8.81 5.18 -19.06
C LYS A 390 -8.67 6.29 -18.04
N LYS A 391 -9.38 6.23 -16.90
CA LYS A 391 -9.25 7.20 -15.80
C LYS A 391 -7.88 7.12 -15.13
N THR A 392 -7.42 5.91 -14.81
CA THR A 392 -6.10 5.66 -14.20
C THR A 392 -4.98 6.09 -15.14
N TYR A 393 -5.07 5.72 -16.42
CA TYR A 393 -4.15 6.12 -17.48
C TYR A 393 -4.18 7.64 -17.71
N LYS A 394 -5.34 8.30 -17.65
CA LYS A 394 -5.44 9.78 -17.71
C LYS A 394 -4.74 10.46 -16.54
N ASN A 395 -4.81 9.91 -15.33
CA ASN A 395 -4.12 10.44 -14.16
C ASN A 395 -2.60 10.20 -14.16
N THR A 396 -2.09 9.24 -14.93
CA THR A 396 -0.65 8.98 -15.11
C THR A 396 -0.05 9.63 -16.37
N ASN A 397 -0.88 10.22 -17.24
CA ASN A 397 -0.50 10.63 -18.59
C ASN A 397 0.24 11.98 -18.70
N GLU A 398 0.71 12.57 -17.61
CA GLU A 398 1.58 13.73 -17.73
C GLU A 398 3.06 13.43 -17.58
N ILE A 399 3.47 12.23 -17.15
CA ILE A 399 4.90 11.99 -16.92
C ILE A 399 5.31 10.51 -17.10
N ILE A 400 5.46 10.07 -18.36
CA ILE A 400 5.98 8.75 -18.76
C ILE A 400 7.41 8.55 -18.23
N THR A 401 8.20 9.62 -18.21
CA THR A 401 9.61 9.59 -17.77
C THR A 401 9.79 9.74 -16.25
N GLY A 402 8.72 9.70 -15.46
CA GLY A 402 8.78 9.89 -14.00
C GLY A 402 9.17 11.29 -13.51
N HIS A 403 9.56 12.23 -14.38
CA HIS A 403 9.79 13.64 -14.04
C HIS A 403 9.23 14.64 -15.09
N PRO A 404 8.60 15.78 -14.71
CA PRO A 404 8.02 16.74 -15.68
C PRO A 404 9.02 17.21 -16.76
N THR A 405 10.25 17.53 -16.34
CA THR A 405 11.34 17.90 -17.25
C THR A 405 11.68 16.80 -18.25
N GLY A 406 11.65 15.53 -17.81
CA GLY A 406 11.88 14.39 -18.70
C GLY A 406 10.75 14.23 -19.71
N GLU A 407 9.51 14.52 -19.30
CA GLU A 407 8.35 14.44 -20.19
C GLU A 407 8.42 15.47 -21.29
N GLU A 408 8.83 16.71 -20.97
CA GLU A 408 9.03 17.75 -21.97
C GLU A 408 10.04 17.32 -23.04
N ILE A 409 11.15 16.70 -22.62
CA ILE A 409 12.17 16.14 -23.54
C ILE A 409 11.57 15.03 -24.40
N PHE A 410 10.86 14.10 -23.76
CA PHE A 410 10.24 12.96 -24.45
C PHE A 410 9.24 13.42 -25.50
N LYS A 411 8.33 14.35 -25.15
CA LYS A 411 7.31 14.90 -26.05
C LYS A 411 7.92 15.73 -27.19
N ASP A 412 8.96 16.52 -26.93
CA ASP A 412 9.67 17.26 -28.00
C ASP A 412 10.27 16.29 -29.03
N ILE A 413 11.04 15.31 -28.55
CA ILE A 413 11.72 14.35 -29.43
C ILE A 413 10.70 13.48 -30.17
N GLN A 414 9.69 12.96 -29.47
CA GLN A 414 8.62 12.16 -30.07
C GLN A 414 7.90 12.96 -31.16
N GLY A 415 7.50 14.20 -30.88
CA GLY A 415 6.80 15.05 -31.83
C GLY A 415 7.66 15.40 -33.05
N ARG A 416 8.96 15.58 -32.88
CA ARG A 416 9.91 15.81 -33.98
C ARG A 416 10.12 14.55 -34.82
N LEU A 417 10.31 13.39 -34.19
CA LEU A 417 10.44 12.11 -34.90
C LEU A 417 9.18 11.79 -35.70
N GLN A 418 7.99 11.94 -35.12
CA GLN A 418 6.71 11.68 -35.81
C GLN A 418 6.51 12.59 -37.03
N LYS A 419 6.92 13.86 -36.95
CA LYS A 419 6.87 14.80 -38.08
C LYS A 419 7.85 14.44 -39.19
N SER A 420 9.02 13.89 -38.84
CA SER A 420 10.08 13.55 -39.78
C SER A 420 9.96 12.15 -40.38
N LEU A 421 9.32 11.22 -39.68
CA LEU A 421 9.17 9.80 -40.03
C LEU A 421 7.71 9.45 -40.35
N ILE A 422 7.12 10.13 -41.34
CA ILE A 422 5.68 10.06 -41.65
C ILE A 422 5.22 8.64 -42.02
N ASP A 423 6.03 7.90 -42.80
CA ASP A 423 5.71 6.54 -43.27
C ASP A 423 6.39 5.43 -42.44
N TYR A 424 6.94 5.77 -41.27
CA TYR A 424 7.64 4.80 -40.44
C TYR A 424 6.64 3.99 -39.60
N PRO A 425 6.79 2.65 -39.50
CA PRO A 425 5.82 1.82 -38.79
C PRO A 425 5.60 2.29 -37.33
N PRO A 426 4.35 2.57 -36.90
CA PRO A 426 4.07 3.08 -35.56
C PRO A 426 4.55 2.17 -34.43
N GLU A 427 4.41 0.85 -34.60
CA GLU A 427 4.89 -0.15 -33.63
C GLU A 427 6.40 -0.04 -33.43
N LYS A 428 7.15 0.08 -34.53
CA LYS A 428 8.61 0.20 -34.55
C LYS A 428 9.07 1.50 -33.88
N LEU A 429 8.34 2.60 -34.10
CA LEU A 429 8.62 3.88 -33.42
C LEU A 429 8.35 3.77 -31.92
N ASN A 430 7.22 3.16 -31.52
CA ASN A 430 6.87 3.00 -30.12
C ASN A 430 7.90 2.16 -29.34
N ILE A 431 8.46 1.13 -29.96
CA ILE A 431 9.54 0.33 -29.37
C ILE A 431 10.78 1.20 -29.12
N PHE A 432 11.21 1.99 -30.12
CA PHE A 432 12.33 2.90 -29.96
C PHE A 432 12.07 3.95 -28.87
N LEU A 433 10.85 4.46 -28.76
CA LEU A 433 10.46 5.42 -27.72
C LEU A 433 10.56 4.83 -26.30
N GLN A 434 10.37 3.52 -26.10
CA GLN A 434 10.61 2.89 -24.79
C GLN A 434 12.08 2.96 -24.38
N LEU A 435 13.00 2.77 -25.33
CA LEU A 435 14.42 2.97 -25.07
C LEU A 435 14.71 4.44 -24.71
N LEU A 436 14.16 5.38 -25.47
CA LEU A 436 14.32 6.81 -25.20
C LEU A 436 13.81 7.21 -23.81
N GLU A 437 12.64 6.71 -23.41
CA GLU A 437 12.06 6.92 -22.07
C GLU A 437 13.07 6.56 -20.98
N HIS A 438 13.62 5.34 -21.02
CA HIS A 438 14.53 4.87 -19.98
C HIS A 438 15.90 5.58 -20.01
N ILE A 439 16.37 6.02 -21.18
CA ILE A 439 17.59 6.85 -21.26
C ILE A 439 17.36 8.25 -20.69
N ILE A 440 16.19 8.86 -20.90
CA ILE A 440 15.81 10.13 -20.26
C ILE A 440 15.75 9.96 -18.74
N MET A 441 15.12 8.89 -18.25
CA MET A 441 15.05 8.59 -16.82
C MET A 441 16.44 8.41 -16.21
N TYR A 442 17.34 7.68 -16.89
CA TYR A 442 18.72 7.51 -16.45
C TYR A 442 19.47 8.85 -16.40
N ALA A 443 19.37 9.67 -17.46
CA ALA A 443 20.00 10.99 -17.52
C ALA A 443 19.52 11.92 -16.39
N TYR A 444 18.26 11.78 -15.99
CA TYR A 444 17.71 12.49 -14.84
C TYR A 444 18.27 11.95 -13.51
N ASP A 445 18.25 10.63 -13.32
CA ASP A 445 18.74 9.95 -12.12
C ASP A 445 20.20 10.30 -11.79
N ILE A 446 21.09 10.36 -12.80
CA ILE A 446 22.50 10.73 -12.61
C ILE A 446 22.72 12.21 -12.25
N ILE A 447 21.74 13.09 -12.48
CA ILE A 447 21.82 14.51 -12.12
C ILE A 447 21.29 14.72 -10.70
N THR A 448 20.22 14.03 -10.32
CA THR A 448 19.56 14.22 -9.02
C THR A 448 20.09 13.31 -7.92
N SER A 449 20.73 12.20 -8.26
CA SER A 449 21.27 11.26 -7.28
C SER A 449 22.49 11.80 -6.53
N PRO A 450 22.75 11.30 -5.31
CA PRO A 450 23.93 11.67 -4.56
C PRO A 450 25.23 11.22 -5.26
N LYS A 451 26.30 12.00 -5.08
CA LYS A 451 27.64 11.74 -5.64
C LYS A 451 28.14 10.31 -5.42
N SER A 452 27.82 9.71 -4.27
CA SER A 452 28.24 8.34 -3.92
C SER A 452 27.80 7.29 -4.94
N LYS A 453 26.68 7.51 -5.63
CA LYS A 453 26.12 6.58 -6.62
C LYS A 453 26.81 6.68 -8.00
N TYR A 454 27.36 7.85 -8.35
CA TYR A 454 27.95 8.13 -9.66
C TYR A 454 29.30 8.84 -9.56
N LEU A 455 30.23 8.29 -8.77
CA LEU A 455 31.54 8.91 -8.49
C LEU A 455 32.34 9.27 -9.76
N PHE A 456 32.21 8.47 -10.82
CA PHE A 456 32.93 8.67 -12.08
C PHE A 456 32.52 9.96 -12.84
N LEU A 457 31.33 10.52 -12.55
CA LEU A 457 30.85 11.76 -13.17
C LEU A 457 31.43 13.03 -12.52
N TYR A 458 32.13 12.91 -11.39
CA TYR A 458 32.64 14.06 -10.63
C TYR A 458 34.14 14.27 -10.83
N SER A 459 34.58 15.52 -10.68
CA SER A 459 36.00 15.90 -10.79
C SER A 459 36.88 15.32 -9.68
N ASN A 460 38.19 15.25 -9.93
CA ASN A 460 39.19 14.86 -8.93
C ASN A 460 39.15 15.76 -7.67
N ARG A 461 38.82 17.05 -7.83
CA ARG A 461 38.73 18.01 -6.72
C ARG A 461 37.66 17.66 -5.71
N CYS A 462 36.62 16.95 -6.15
CA CYS A 462 35.53 16.49 -5.30
C CYS A 462 35.69 15.01 -4.91
N GLY A 463 36.81 14.35 -5.25
CA GLY A 463 37.01 12.91 -5.03
C GLY A 463 36.22 12.04 -6.00
N GLY A 464 36.03 12.48 -7.24
CA GLY A 464 35.58 11.65 -8.37
C GLY A 464 36.73 11.35 -9.35
N SER A 465 36.41 10.79 -10.52
CA SER A 465 37.42 10.33 -11.50
C SER A 465 37.94 11.44 -12.44
N GLY A 466 37.26 12.58 -12.53
CA GLY A 466 37.64 13.69 -13.41
C GLY A 466 37.92 13.25 -14.86
N LEU A 467 39.06 13.69 -15.41
CA LEU A 467 39.50 13.30 -16.76
C LEU A 467 39.87 11.81 -16.89
N ALA A 468 40.05 11.09 -15.77
CA ALA A 468 40.37 9.67 -15.77
C ALA A 468 39.12 8.79 -15.93
N ALA A 469 37.91 9.35 -15.87
CA ALA A 469 36.68 8.62 -16.17
C ALA A 469 36.76 7.94 -17.57
N SER A 470 36.34 6.69 -17.62
CA SER A 470 36.36 5.86 -18.81
C SER A 470 34.98 5.78 -19.47
N GLU A 471 34.97 5.44 -20.75
CA GLU A 471 33.74 5.13 -21.50
C GLU A 471 32.99 3.97 -20.87
N ARG A 472 33.75 2.97 -20.39
CA ARG A 472 33.23 1.79 -19.71
C ARG A 472 32.49 2.11 -18.41
N ASP A 473 32.92 3.13 -17.66
CA ASP A 473 32.21 3.54 -16.43
C ASP A 473 30.78 3.99 -16.73
N LEU A 474 30.58 4.76 -17.81
CA LEU A 474 29.25 5.18 -18.25
C LEU A 474 28.46 4.01 -18.82
N GLN A 475 29.12 3.15 -19.61
CA GLN A 475 28.49 1.97 -20.21
C GLN A 475 27.98 1.00 -19.13
N ASP A 476 28.82 0.62 -18.17
CA ASP A 476 28.44 -0.28 -17.08
C ASP A 476 27.32 0.32 -16.22
N SER A 477 27.36 1.63 -15.98
CA SER A 477 26.34 2.34 -15.22
C SER A 477 24.97 2.35 -15.92
N ILE A 478 24.93 2.59 -17.24
CA ILE A 478 23.69 2.53 -18.02
C ILE A 478 23.16 1.09 -18.05
N TYR A 479 24.04 0.11 -18.24
CA TYR A 479 23.64 -1.29 -18.27
C TYR A 479 23.02 -1.74 -16.95
N GLU A 480 23.66 -1.43 -15.82
CA GLU A 480 23.15 -1.77 -14.49
C GLU A 480 21.79 -1.12 -14.23
N TYR A 481 21.61 0.12 -14.69
CA TYR A 481 20.31 0.80 -14.62
C TYR A 481 19.26 0.08 -15.46
N LEU A 482 19.52 -0.16 -16.74
CA LEU A 482 18.56 -0.78 -17.66
C LEU A 482 18.19 -2.21 -17.24
N ASN A 483 19.11 -2.96 -16.63
CA ASN A 483 18.84 -4.29 -16.08
C ASN A 483 17.84 -4.30 -14.91
N LYS A 484 17.63 -3.16 -14.25
CA LYS A 484 16.62 -2.99 -13.20
C LYS A 484 15.27 -2.52 -13.74
N THR A 485 15.17 -2.30 -15.05
CA THR A 485 13.94 -1.84 -15.73
C THR A 485 13.25 -2.97 -16.49
N ARG A 486 12.08 -2.67 -17.06
CA ARG A 486 11.36 -3.56 -17.99
C ARG A 486 12.13 -3.88 -19.28
N LEU A 487 13.22 -3.16 -19.58
CA LEU A 487 14.04 -3.41 -20.78
C LEU A 487 15.09 -4.52 -20.62
N SER A 488 15.30 -5.05 -19.41
CA SER A 488 16.39 -5.98 -19.11
C SER A 488 16.50 -7.17 -20.07
N SER A 489 15.37 -7.77 -20.45
CA SER A 489 15.33 -8.94 -21.34
C SER A 489 15.56 -8.61 -22.82
N PHE A 490 15.66 -7.32 -23.17
CA PHE A 490 15.77 -6.84 -24.54
C PHE A 490 17.10 -6.13 -24.82
N ILE A 491 17.98 -6.01 -23.82
CA ILE A 491 19.27 -5.33 -23.95
C ILE A 491 20.40 -6.36 -24.00
N ASN A 492 21.16 -6.35 -25.10
CA ASN A 492 22.39 -7.13 -25.24
C ASN A 492 23.60 -6.19 -25.09
N TYR A 493 24.41 -6.45 -24.06
CA TYR A 493 25.62 -5.69 -23.74
C TYR A 493 26.84 -6.19 -24.53
N GLU A 494 27.64 -5.28 -25.10
CA GLU A 494 28.84 -5.56 -25.90
C GLU A 494 28.61 -6.60 -27.01
N LYS A 495 27.60 -6.38 -27.85
CA LYS A 495 27.25 -7.32 -28.92
C LYS A 495 28.34 -7.34 -30.00
N THR A 496 29.06 -8.46 -30.11
CA THR A 496 30.02 -8.75 -31.19
C THR A 496 29.30 -9.28 -32.44
N ASN A 497 29.92 -9.13 -33.61
CA ASN A 497 29.38 -9.54 -34.91
C ASN A 497 28.03 -8.87 -35.25
N PHE A 498 27.87 -7.59 -34.94
CA PHE A 498 26.63 -6.85 -35.19
C PHE A 498 26.45 -6.53 -36.68
N SER A 499 27.20 -5.55 -37.20
CA SER A 499 27.26 -5.21 -38.63
C SER A 499 28.71 -5.22 -39.11
N ASN A 500 28.99 -5.88 -40.25
CA ASN A 500 30.34 -6.01 -40.83
C ASN A 500 31.42 -6.52 -39.85
N GLY A 501 31.05 -7.34 -38.86
CA GLY A 501 31.97 -7.85 -37.83
C GLY A 501 32.29 -6.86 -36.70
N GLY A 502 31.66 -5.68 -36.68
CA GLY A 502 31.81 -4.67 -35.63
C GLY A 502 31.15 -5.04 -34.30
N ARG A 503 31.53 -4.31 -33.25
CA ARG A 503 30.96 -4.38 -31.90
C ARG A 503 30.16 -3.10 -31.63
N VAL A 504 28.96 -3.24 -31.09
CA VAL A 504 28.15 -2.12 -30.57
C VAL A 504 28.07 -2.24 -29.04
N ASP A 505 28.05 -1.11 -28.34
CA ASP A 505 28.04 -1.09 -26.88
C ASP A 505 26.73 -1.65 -26.31
N PHE A 506 25.59 -1.28 -26.90
CA PHE A 506 24.31 -1.96 -26.66
C PHE A 506 23.53 -2.24 -27.94
N GLU A 507 22.94 -3.42 -27.98
CA GLU A 507 21.86 -3.76 -28.90
C GLU A 507 20.55 -3.81 -28.11
N TYR A 508 19.61 -2.91 -28.42
CA TYR A 508 18.22 -3.03 -27.96
C TYR A 508 17.42 -3.78 -29.00
N LYS A 509 17.01 -5.01 -28.67
CA LYS A 509 16.28 -5.90 -29.57
C LYS A 509 14.94 -6.31 -28.95
N CYS A 510 13.86 -5.90 -29.58
CA CYS A 510 12.50 -6.31 -29.22
C CYS A 510 11.80 -6.84 -30.47
N ASN A 511 11.32 -8.09 -30.41
CA ASN A 511 10.80 -8.83 -31.57
C ASN A 511 11.82 -8.86 -32.72
N ASP A 512 11.39 -8.46 -33.93
CA ASP A 512 12.22 -8.38 -35.13
C ASP A 512 12.90 -7.00 -35.29
N TYR A 513 12.81 -6.13 -34.28
CA TYR A 513 13.38 -4.78 -34.34
C TYR A 513 14.63 -4.64 -33.47
N THR A 514 15.70 -4.16 -34.09
CA THR A 514 17.00 -3.89 -33.48
C THR A 514 17.34 -2.40 -33.55
N PHE A 515 17.78 -1.80 -32.44
CA PHE A 515 18.25 -0.42 -32.34
C PHE A 515 19.63 -0.38 -31.67
N PRO A 516 20.67 0.14 -32.34
CA PRO A 516 22.00 0.24 -31.76
C PRO A 516 22.13 1.47 -30.84
N VAL A 517 22.88 1.30 -29.75
CA VAL A 517 23.35 2.40 -28.89
C VAL A 517 24.87 2.33 -28.80
N GLU A 518 25.52 3.44 -29.13
CA GLU A 518 26.98 3.59 -29.06
C GLU A 518 27.32 4.67 -28.03
N ILE A 519 28.38 4.45 -27.25
CA ILE A 519 28.85 5.36 -26.22
C ILE A 519 30.26 5.82 -26.55
N LYS A 520 30.55 7.11 -26.39
CA LYS A 520 31.92 7.64 -26.49
C LYS A 520 32.21 8.62 -25.37
N LYS A 521 33.48 8.73 -24.98
CA LYS A 521 33.95 9.84 -24.14
C LYS A 521 34.66 10.93 -24.94
N THR A 522 34.60 12.16 -24.46
CA THR A 522 35.36 13.28 -25.03
C THR A 522 35.88 14.21 -23.95
N SER A 523 37.09 14.74 -24.16
CA SER A 523 37.68 15.83 -23.37
C SER A 523 37.86 17.10 -24.21
N SER A 524 37.30 17.13 -25.42
CA SER A 524 37.29 18.28 -26.32
C SER A 524 35.92 18.94 -26.30
N LYS A 525 35.87 20.27 -26.46
CA LYS A 525 34.63 21.04 -26.51
C LYS A 525 33.62 20.42 -27.49
N ILE A 526 32.42 20.15 -27.00
CA ILE A 526 31.35 19.55 -27.79
C ILE A 526 30.64 20.64 -28.60
N THR A 527 30.62 20.50 -29.92
CA THR A 527 29.83 21.32 -30.85
C THR A 527 29.06 20.40 -31.80
N ASP A 528 27.96 20.88 -32.37
CA ASP A 528 27.14 20.09 -33.30
C ASP A 528 27.93 19.64 -34.54
N GLU A 529 28.87 20.46 -35.01
CA GLU A 529 29.79 20.12 -36.10
C GLU A 529 30.79 19.03 -35.69
N ALA A 530 31.35 19.13 -34.47
CA ALA A 530 32.25 18.10 -33.96
C ALA A 530 31.53 16.76 -33.79
N ILE A 531 30.27 16.77 -33.34
CA ILE A 531 29.44 15.56 -33.24
C ILE A 531 29.24 14.94 -34.63
N LYS A 532 28.79 15.74 -35.60
CA LYS A 532 28.54 15.29 -36.97
C LYS A 532 29.78 14.69 -37.64
N THR A 533 30.93 15.34 -37.50
CA THR A 533 32.15 14.97 -38.24
C THR A 533 32.92 13.83 -37.59
N LYS A 534 32.93 13.71 -36.25
CA LYS A 534 33.78 12.75 -35.53
C LYS A 534 33.06 11.47 -35.09
N TYR A 535 31.76 11.54 -34.84
CA TYR A 535 31.06 10.47 -34.11
C TYR A 535 29.91 9.83 -34.90
N LEU A 536 29.14 10.65 -35.60
CA LEU A 536 27.92 10.21 -36.26
C LEU A 536 28.16 9.19 -37.39
N GLY A 537 29.30 9.28 -38.09
CA GLY A 537 29.65 8.33 -39.15
C GLY A 537 29.86 6.89 -38.64
N GLN A 538 30.33 6.71 -37.40
CA GLN A 538 30.57 5.39 -36.83
C GLN A 538 29.24 4.68 -36.52
N ILE A 539 28.36 5.33 -35.77
CA ILE A 539 27.06 4.75 -35.41
C ILE A 539 26.16 4.54 -36.64
N GLN A 540 26.30 5.37 -37.68
CA GLN A 540 25.57 5.18 -38.93
C GLN A 540 25.81 3.79 -39.55
N THR A 541 27.03 3.26 -39.47
CA THR A 541 27.35 1.91 -39.99
C THR A 541 26.62 0.79 -39.25
N TYR A 542 26.16 1.06 -38.03
CA TYR A 542 25.35 0.15 -37.22
C TYR A 542 23.85 0.38 -37.38
N ILE A 543 23.40 1.58 -37.76
CA ILE A 543 21.97 1.90 -37.93
C ILE A 543 21.45 1.50 -39.30
N HIS A 544 22.24 1.81 -40.34
CA HIS A 544 21.85 1.66 -41.75
C HIS A 544 21.38 0.26 -42.14
N PRO A 545 21.99 -0.85 -41.67
CA PRO A 545 21.54 -2.21 -41.99
C PRO A 545 20.23 -2.63 -41.30
N TYR A 546 19.75 -1.83 -40.35
CA TYR A 546 18.59 -2.16 -39.51
C TYR A 546 17.49 -1.11 -39.69
N ASN A 547 17.25 -0.30 -38.64
CA ASN A 547 15.97 0.33 -38.42
C ASN A 547 15.96 1.85 -38.58
N GLN A 548 17.01 2.47 -39.13
CA GLN A 548 17.09 3.93 -39.39
C GLN A 548 17.02 4.81 -38.13
N LEU A 549 16.92 4.21 -36.93
CA LEU A 549 16.97 4.87 -35.64
C LEU A 549 18.07 4.27 -34.77
N GLY A 550 18.79 5.12 -34.04
CA GLY A 550 19.76 4.72 -33.04
C GLY A 550 20.05 5.82 -32.04
N MET A 551 20.80 5.50 -30.99
CA MET A 551 21.18 6.46 -29.96
C MET A 551 22.69 6.55 -29.79
N PHE A 552 23.22 7.75 -29.63
CA PHE A 552 24.63 8.00 -29.41
C PHE A 552 24.82 8.78 -28.12
N ILE A 553 25.53 8.21 -27.14
CA ILE A 553 25.67 8.81 -25.81
C ILE A 553 27.11 9.28 -25.62
N ILE A 554 27.30 10.54 -25.24
CA ILE A 554 28.61 11.17 -25.07
C ILE A 554 28.86 11.47 -23.59
N LEU A 555 29.93 10.93 -23.02
CA LEU A 555 30.46 11.39 -21.74
C LEU A 555 31.34 12.63 -21.96
N ASP A 556 30.86 13.80 -21.54
CA ASP A 556 31.58 15.07 -21.67
C ASP A 556 32.49 15.33 -20.45
N LEU A 557 33.80 15.22 -20.62
CA LEU A 557 34.79 15.45 -19.56
C LEU A 557 35.37 16.86 -19.56
N ASN A 558 34.87 17.79 -20.38
CA ASN A 558 35.27 19.20 -20.29
C ASN A 558 34.98 19.74 -18.88
N GLU A 559 35.79 20.68 -18.41
CA GLU A 559 35.49 21.37 -17.16
C GLU A 559 34.16 22.14 -17.29
N GLN A 560 33.31 22.03 -16.28
CA GLN A 560 32.00 22.68 -16.21
C GLN A 560 32.01 23.76 -15.11
N PRO A 561 32.74 24.89 -15.29
CA PRO A 561 32.96 25.87 -14.22
C PRO A 561 31.69 26.63 -13.82
N GLU A 562 30.71 26.73 -14.72
CA GLU A 562 29.47 27.50 -14.53
C GLU A 562 28.28 26.65 -14.03
N GLY A 563 28.49 25.36 -13.79
CA GLY A 563 27.42 24.43 -13.41
C GLY A 563 27.14 23.35 -14.46
N VAL A 564 26.21 22.45 -14.14
CA VAL A 564 25.72 21.44 -15.09
C VAL A 564 24.70 22.09 -16.02
N PRO A 565 24.84 22.00 -17.36
CA PRO A 565 23.86 22.53 -18.29
C PRO A 565 22.46 21.93 -18.09
N ASP A 566 21.41 22.67 -18.51
CA ASP A 566 20.03 22.18 -18.47
C ASP A 566 19.91 20.85 -19.24
N ILE A 567 19.39 19.81 -18.59
CA ILE A 567 19.17 18.48 -19.15
C ILE A 567 18.38 18.52 -20.46
N LYS A 568 17.47 19.48 -20.65
CA LYS A 568 16.71 19.65 -21.90
C LYS A 568 17.62 19.90 -23.11
N THR A 569 18.76 20.57 -22.91
CA THR A 569 19.72 20.88 -23.98
C THR A 569 20.63 19.71 -24.34
N GLN A 570 20.61 18.64 -23.53
CA GLN A 570 21.50 17.49 -23.68
C GLN A 570 21.00 16.45 -24.67
N PHE A 571 19.74 16.54 -25.09
CA PHE A 571 19.14 15.63 -26.06
C PHE A 571 18.96 16.34 -27.41
N LYS A 572 19.52 15.76 -28.48
CA LYS A 572 19.45 16.31 -29.84
C LYS A 572 19.18 15.24 -30.87
N ILE A 573 18.40 15.57 -31.90
CA ILE A 573 18.18 14.70 -33.05
C ILE A 573 19.12 15.15 -34.18
N PHE A 574 19.91 14.22 -34.70
CA PHE A 574 20.72 14.41 -35.89
C PHE A 574 20.23 13.51 -37.01
N THR A 575 20.28 14.01 -38.24
CA THR A 575 19.96 13.27 -39.45
C THR A 575 21.22 13.11 -40.30
N ILE A 576 21.44 11.92 -40.82
CA ILE A 576 22.51 11.64 -41.78
C ILE A 576 21.90 11.04 -43.05
N ASP A 577 22.39 11.47 -44.20
CA ASP A 577 22.01 10.90 -45.48
C ASP A 577 22.52 9.46 -45.62
N SER A 578 21.72 8.60 -46.28
CA SER A 578 22.05 7.20 -46.53
C SER A 578 23.46 7.00 -47.11
N LEU A 579 24.17 5.98 -46.61
CA LEU A 579 25.48 5.55 -47.10
C LEU A 579 25.44 5.10 -48.58
N CYS A 580 24.29 4.65 -49.07
CA CYS A 580 24.08 4.24 -50.46
C CYS A 580 23.62 5.43 -51.32
N LYS A 581 24.58 6.20 -51.85
CA LYS A 581 24.29 7.37 -52.70
C LYS A 581 23.53 7.06 -54.01
N ASN A 582 23.54 5.79 -54.45
CA ASN A 582 23.02 5.32 -55.75
C ASN A 582 21.70 4.52 -55.67
N SER A 583 21.04 4.42 -54.50
CA SER A 583 19.73 3.74 -54.40
C SER A 583 18.56 4.70 -54.68
N GLU A 584 17.54 4.22 -55.41
CA GLU A 584 16.32 5.00 -55.73
C GLU A 584 15.50 5.35 -54.48
N ASN A 585 15.60 4.55 -53.42
CA ASN A 585 15.04 4.85 -52.10
C ASN A 585 16.13 5.35 -51.15
N LYS A 586 16.09 6.65 -50.83
CA LYS A 586 16.97 7.30 -49.85
C LYS A 586 16.21 7.53 -48.56
N PHE A 587 16.32 6.61 -47.62
CA PHE A 587 15.87 6.84 -46.25
C PHE A 587 17.00 7.45 -45.44
N GLN A 588 16.69 8.49 -44.65
CA GLN A 588 17.66 9.10 -43.74
C GLN A 588 17.76 8.32 -42.43
N ASP A 589 18.96 8.27 -41.87
CA ASP A 589 19.19 7.72 -40.54
C ASP A 589 19.03 8.83 -39.49
N TYR A 590 18.27 8.55 -38.46
CA TYR A 590 17.97 9.44 -37.34
C TYR A 590 18.70 8.97 -36.09
N ILE A 591 19.51 9.83 -35.51
CA ILE A 591 20.31 9.53 -34.32
C ILE A 591 19.92 10.49 -33.22
N ILE A 592 19.48 9.95 -32.08
CA ILE A 592 19.34 10.73 -30.86
C ILE A 592 20.71 10.77 -30.17
N VAL A 593 21.30 11.95 -30.11
CA VAL A 593 22.52 12.20 -29.35
C VAL A 593 22.16 12.68 -27.96
N VAL A 594 22.71 12.02 -26.95
CA VAL A 594 22.55 12.37 -25.53
C VAL A 594 23.92 12.73 -24.97
N THR A 595 24.06 13.94 -24.43
CA THR A 595 25.30 14.36 -23.77
C THR A 595 25.17 14.24 -22.26
N ILE A 596 26.05 13.46 -21.65
CA ILE A 596 26.12 13.24 -20.21
C ILE A 596 27.30 14.05 -19.68
N PRO A 597 27.05 15.12 -18.90
CA PRO A 597 28.14 15.91 -18.34
C PRO A 597 28.91 15.07 -17.32
N GLY A 598 30.22 14.95 -17.48
CA GLY A 598 31.15 14.39 -16.51
C GLY A 598 32.03 15.48 -15.91
N ASN A 599 33.07 15.09 -15.18
CA ASN A 599 34.02 16.01 -14.53
C ASN A 599 33.35 17.17 -13.74
N ARG A 600 32.17 16.92 -13.15
CA ARG A 600 31.35 17.93 -12.46
C ARG A 600 31.99 18.36 -11.14
N LEU A 601 31.77 19.61 -10.74
CA LEU A 601 32.03 20.08 -9.38
C LEU A 601 30.81 19.81 -8.49
N LEU A 602 30.99 19.93 -7.17
CA LEU A 602 29.86 19.97 -6.23
C LEU A 602 29.20 21.36 -6.26
N PRO A 603 27.93 21.51 -5.83
CA PRO A 603 27.26 22.80 -5.72
C PRO A 603 28.09 23.88 -5.01
N SER A 604 28.80 23.51 -3.93
CA SER A 604 29.72 24.39 -3.19
C SER A 604 30.94 24.84 -4.00
N GLY A 605 31.32 24.11 -5.04
CA GLY A 605 32.45 24.43 -5.92
C GLY A 605 32.11 25.39 -7.06
N TYR A 606 30.82 25.68 -7.30
CA TYR A 606 30.38 26.70 -8.27
C TYR A 606 30.26 28.10 -7.66
N CYS A 607 30.23 28.21 -6.33
CA CYS A 607 30.08 29.48 -5.62
C CYS A 607 31.42 30.21 -5.54
N ASN A 608 31.68 31.11 -6.50
CA ASN A 608 32.75 32.10 -6.44
C ASN A 608 32.26 33.48 -5.93
N TYR A 609 31.26 33.51 -5.04
CA TYR A 609 30.95 34.74 -4.30
C TYR A 609 31.96 34.86 -3.15
N GLY A 610 33.09 35.49 -3.45
CA GLY A 610 33.99 36.10 -2.48
C GLY A 610 33.59 37.55 -2.22
#